data_AF-A0A2E2N1X3-F1
#
_entry.id   AF-A0A2E2N1X3-F1
#
_cell.length_a   1.000
_cell.length_b   1.000
_cell.length_c   1.000
_cell.angle_alpha   90.00
_cell.angle_beta   90.00
_cell.angle_gamma   90.00
#
_symmetry.space_group_name_H-M   'P 1'
#
loop_
_entity.id
_entity.type
_entity.pdbx_description
1 polymer ?
#
loop_
_entity_poly.entity_id
_entity_poly.type
_entity_poly.pdbx_seq_one_letter_code
_entity_poly.pdbx_strand_id
1 'polypeptide(L)'
;MAEGWQTVKGNCTVCHSAALVTQNRGSRDHWAYLIDWMQETQGLWQFNPEMEDTILDYLSTHYGPRTDARRQNLPKHLMPPTPQASEASAEG
;
A
#
# COMPACT_ATOMS: atom_id res chain seq x y z
N MET A 1 19.16 -13.20 -4.70
CA MET A 1 18.39 -11.95 -4.83
C MET A 1 17.27 -12.21 -5.79
N ALA A 2 16.04 -11.75 -5.51
CA ALA A 2 14.93 -11.91 -6.45
C ALA A 2 15.21 -11.11 -7.73
N GLU A 3 14.76 -11.63 -8.87
CA GLU A 3 14.81 -10.93 -10.15
C GLU A 3 14.05 -9.60 -10.05
N GLY A 4 14.55 -8.53 -10.69
CA GLY A 4 13.95 -7.18 -10.62
C GLY A 4 14.19 -6.39 -9.32
N TRP A 5 14.59 -7.02 -8.20
CA TRP A 5 14.84 -6.31 -6.93
C TRP A 5 15.88 -5.19 -7.05
N GLN A 6 16.98 -5.44 -7.76
CA GLN A 6 18.03 -4.43 -7.94
C GLN A 6 17.52 -3.23 -8.75
N THR A 7 16.71 -3.48 -9.78
CA THR A 7 16.06 -2.47 -10.61
C THR A 7 15.12 -1.61 -9.76
N VAL A 8 14.27 -2.22 -8.94
CA VAL A 8 13.37 -1.50 -8.04
C VAL A 8 14.14 -0.70 -7.00
N LYS A 9 15.17 -1.28 -6.37
CA LYS A 9 16.02 -0.56 -5.43
C LYS A 9 16.69 0.65 -6.09
N GLY A 10 17.23 0.48 -7.29
CA GLY A 10 17.96 1.53 -8.01
C GLY A 10 17.08 2.70 -8.47
N ASN A 11 15.79 2.47 -8.71
CA ASN A 11 14.88 3.51 -9.22
C ASN A 11 13.94 4.05 -8.13
N CYS A 12 13.41 3.19 -7.26
CA CYS A 12 12.36 3.55 -6.30
C CYS A 12 12.89 4.00 -4.93
N THR A 13 14.21 4.02 -4.70
CA THR A 13 14.79 4.54 -3.44
C THR A 13 15.70 5.75 -3.62
N VAL A 14 15.67 6.38 -4.80
CA VAL A 14 16.49 7.56 -5.10
C VAL A 14 15.92 8.80 -4.42
N CYS A 15 14.59 8.93 -4.34
CA CYS A 15 13.93 10.11 -3.76
C CYS A 15 13.37 9.87 -2.35
N HIS A 16 13.05 8.63 -2.00
CA HIS A 16 12.44 8.28 -0.71
C HIS A 16 12.95 6.94 -0.18
N SER A 17 12.65 6.65 1.09
CA SER A 17 13.08 5.40 1.71
C SER A 17 12.36 4.18 1.13
N ALA A 18 13.00 3.01 1.21
CA ALA A 18 12.35 1.74 0.88
C ALA A 18 11.11 1.46 1.75
N ALA A 19 11.02 2.05 2.95
CA ALA A 19 9.86 1.88 3.82
C ALA A 19 8.57 2.41 3.15
N LEU A 20 8.65 3.55 2.44
CA LEU A 20 7.48 4.11 1.74
C LEU A 20 7.01 3.20 0.60
N VAL A 21 7.93 2.58 -0.13
CA VAL A 21 7.57 1.64 -1.20
C VAL A 21 6.95 0.37 -0.59
N THR A 22 7.58 -0.18 0.45
CA THR A 22 7.20 -1.46 1.05
C THR A 22 6.00 -1.39 2.01
N GLN A 23 5.51 -0.22 2.38
CA GLN A 23 4.23 -0.07 3.08
C GLN A 23 3.02 -0.06 2.11
N ASN A 24 3.24 0.30 0.85
CA ASN A 24 2.19 0.35 -0.16
C ASN A 24 1.91 -1.03 -0.75
N ARG A 25 0.66 -1.25 -1.18
CA ARG A 25 0.23 -2.49 -1.84
C ARG A 25 -0.67 -2.13 -3.01
N GLY A 26 -0.53 -2.84 -4.13
CA GLY A 26 -1.28 -2.51 -5.34
C GLY A 26 -1.25 -3.62 -6.37
N SER A 27 -2.28 -3.65 -7.23
CA SER A 27 -2.22 -4.41 -8.47
C SER A 27 -1.13 -3.86 -9.40
N ARG A 28 -0.80 -4.58 -10.47
CA ARG A 28 0.11 -4.07 -11.51
C ARG A 28 -0.34 -2.69 -12.01
N ASP A 29 -1.61 -2.55 -12.36
CA ASP A 29 -2.18 -1.29 -12.86
C ASP A 29 -2.08 -0.16 -11.83
N HIS A 30 -2.24 -0.46 -10.55
CA HIS A 30 -2.08 0.55 -9.51
C HIS A 30 -0.63 1.02 -9.41
N TRP A 31 0.35 0.10 -9.52
CA TRP A 31 1.76 0.46 -9.53
C TRP A 31 2.14 1.26 -10.78
N ALA A 32 1.61 0.90 -11.96
CA ALA A 32 1.81 1.66 -13.19
C ALA A 32 1.29 3.09 -13.05
N TYR A 33 0.06 3.25 -12.55
CA TYR A 33 -0.51 4.55 -12.26
C TYR A 33 0.36 5.40 -11.31
N LEU A 34 0.94 4.79 -10.27
CA LEU A 34 1.83 5.51 -9.35
C LEU A 34 3.14 5.94 -10.04
N ILE A 35 3.69 5.10 -10.92
CA ILE A 35 4.89 5.43 -11.71
C ILE A 35 4.58 6.60 -12.64
N ASP A 36 3.48 6.54 -13.38
CA ASP A 36 3.02 7.62 -14.27
C ASP A 36 2.85 8.92 -13.48
N TRP A 37 2.16 8.87 -12.35
CA TRP A 37 1.97 10.03 -11.48
C TRP A 37 3.30 10.60 -10.96
N MET A 38 4.26 9.75 -10.58
CA MET A 38 5.59 10.20 -10.15
C MET A 38 6.37 10.84 -11.30
N GLN A 39 6.25 10.32 -12.51
CA GLN A 39 6.89 10.88 -13.70
C GLN A 39 6.30 12.24 -14.08
N GLU A 40 4.97 12.37 -14.00
CA GLU A 40 4.25 13.61 -14.31
C GLU A 40 4.47 14.71 -13.27
N THR A 41 4.53 14.34 -11.98
CA THR A 41 4.42 15.31 -10.88
C THR A 41 5.62 15.39 -9.95
N GLN A 42 6.39 14.31 -9.80
CA GLN A 42 7.49 14.21 -8.82
C GLN A 42 8.88 14.25 -9.48
N GLY A 43 8.93 14.30 -10.82
CA GLY A 43 10.19 14.35 -11.58
C GLY A 43 10.89 13.01 -11.70
N LEU A 44 10.17 11.89 -11.55
CA LEU A 44 10.72 10.57 -11.89
C LEU A 44 11.01 10.53 -13.40
N TRP A 45 12.17 10.00 -13.78
CA TRP A 45 12.51 9.87 -15.20
C TRP A 45 11.65 8.81 -15.88
N GLN A 46 11.53 8.94 -17.20
CA GLN A 46 10.90 7.93 -18.04
C GLN A 46 11.73 6.65 -18.02
N PHE A 47 11.09 5.54 -17.72
CA PHE A 47 11.69 4.22 -17.86
C PHE A 47 11.63 3.77 -19.31
N ASN A 48 12.56 2.92 -19.72
CA ASN A 48 12.33 2.16 -20.95
C ASN A 48 11.30 1.04 -20.67
N PRO A 49 10.61 0.51 -21.71
CA PRO A 49 9.53 -0.45 -21.50
C PRO A 49 9.94 -1.70 -20.73
N GLU A 50 11.13 -2.25 -21.01
CA GLU A 50 11.63 -3.47 -20.36
C GLU A 50 11.92 -3.26 -18.87
N MET A 51 12.49 -2.09 -18.51
CA MET A 51 12.74 -1.72 -17.13
C MET A 51 11.43 -1.51 -16.37
N GLU A 52 10.47 -0.83 -16.98
CA GLU A 52 9.17 -0.61 -16.37
C GLU A 52 8.45 -1.93 -16.13
N ASP A 53 8.44 -2.83 -17.12
CA ASP A 53 7.84 -4.16 -16.95
C ASP A 53 8.49 -4.94 -15.81
N THR A 54 9.83 -4.90 -15.71
CA THR A 54 10.59 -5.53 -14.62
C THR A 54 10.21 -4.95 -13.25
N ILE A 55 10.04 -3.63 -13.15
CA ILE A 55 9.64 -2.95 -11.92
C ILE A 55 8.22 -3.36 -11.54
N LEU A 56 7.29 -3.33 -12.49
CA LEU A 56 5.88 -3.67 -12.29
C LEU A 56 5.69 -5.14 -11.92
N ASP A 57 6.44 -6.06 -12.54
CA ASP A 57 6.43 -7.49 -12.19
C ASP A 57 6.86 -7.70 -10.74
N TYR A 58 7.97 -7.07 -10.35
CA TYR A 58 8.47 -7.18 -8.98
C TYR A 58 7.49 -6.59 -7.96
N LEU A 59 7.02 -5.36 -8.19
CA LEU A 59 6.13 -4.66 -7.25
C LEU A 59 4.79 -5.37 -7.11
N SER A 60 4.18 -5.83 -8.20
CA SER A 60 2.91 -6.55 -8.15
C SER A 60 3.04 -7.96 -7.52
N THR A 61 4.17 -8.64 -7.73
CA THR A 61 4.42 -9.97 -7.16
C THR A 61 4.69 -9.89 -5.65
N HIS A 62 5.52 -8.94 -5.22
CA HIS A 62 5.99 -8.88 -3.82
C HIS A 62 5.17 -7.92 -2.94
N TYR A 63 4.53 -6.93 -3.56
CA TYR A 63 3.71 -5.91 -2.90
C TYR A 63 2.32 -5.81 -3.57
N GLY A 64 1.78 -6.95 -3.99
CA GLY A 64 0.43 -7.09 -4.55
C GLY A 64 -0.71 -6.78 -3.57
N PRO A 65 -1.97 -6.74 -4.03
CA PRO A 65 -3.12 -6.51 -3.17
C PRO A 65 -3.21 -7.55 -2.05
N ARG A 66 -3.59 -7.10 -0.86
CA ARG A 66 -3.80 -7.96 0.30
C ARG A 66 -5.28 -8.30 0.44
N THR A 67 -5.62 -9.59 0.46
CA THR A 67 -7.00 -10.06 0.66
C THR A 67 -7.50 -9.83 2.09
N ASP A 68 -6.60 -9.58 3.04
CA ASP A 68 -6.83 -9.31 4.46
C ASP A 68 -6.80 -7.81 4.83
N ALA A 69 -6.67 -6.91 3.84
CA ALA A 69 -6.36 -5.49 4.08
C ALA A 69 -7.47 -4.71 4.81
N ARG A 70 -8.74 -5.09 4.67
CA ARG A 70 -9.82 -4.41 5.38
C ARG A 70 -9.91 -4.95 6.79
N ARG A 71 -9.67 -4.07 7.77
CA ARG A 71 -9.93 -4.36 9.18
C ARG A 71 -11.36 -4.87 9.32
N GLN A 72 -11.52 -6.06 9.92
CA GLN A 72 -12.84 -6.61 10.18
C GLN A 72 -13.65 -5.64 11.04
N ASN A 73 -14.97 -5.64 10.85
CA ASN A 73 -15.85 -4.79 11.66
C ASN A 73 -15.69 -5.16 13.14
N LEU A 74 -15.70 -4.17 14.03
CA LEU A 74 -15.60 -4.42 15.47
C LEU A 74 -16.75 -5.36 15.89
N PRO A 75 -16.46 -6.53 16.50
CA PRO A 75 -17.50 -7.41 17.00
C PRO A 75 -18.44 -6.68 17.96
N LYS A 76 -19.75 -6.96 17.88
CA LYS A 76 -20.78 -6.26 18.68
C LYS A 76 -20.50 -6.29 20.19
N HIS A 77 -19.89 -7.37 20.71
CA HIS A 77 -19.55 -7.51 22.13
C HIS A 77 -18.35 -6.68 22.58
N LEU A 78 -17.57 -6.12 21.65
CA LEU A 78 -16.46 -5.20 21.91
C LEU A 78 -16.85 -3.74 21.67
N MET A 79 -18.09 -3.48 21.25
CA MET A 79 -18.58 -2.11 21.10
C MET A 79 -18.80 -1.49 22.49
N PRO A 80 -18.44 -0.21 22.69
CA PRO A 80 -18.74 0.47 23.94
C PRO A 80 -20.27 0.56 24.13
N PRO A 81 -20.75 0.60 25.40
CA PRO A 81 -22.17 0.82 25.65
C PRO A 81 -22.60 2.17 25.06
N THR A 82 -23.79 2.19 24.45
CA THR A 82 -24.41 3.42 23.98
C THR A 82 -24.64 4.37 25.17
N PRO A 83 -24.47 5.70 25.03
CA PRO A 83 -24.62 6.64 26.14
C PRO A 83 -25.93 6.49 26.94
N GLN A 84 -27.03 6.08 26.29
CA GLN A 84 -28.32 5.87 26.94
C GLN A 84 -28.42 4.59 27.79
N ALA A 85 -27.46 3.66 27.64
CA ALA A 85 -27.39 2.42 28.43
C ALA A 85 -26.52 2.57 29.69
N SER A 86 -25.64 3.57 29.77
CA SER A 86 -24.83 3.83 30.96
C SER A 86 -25.59 4.56 32.08
N GLU A 87 -26.68 5.25 31.75
CA GLU A 87 -27.47 6.01 32.74
C GLU A 87 -28.52 5.14 33.47
N ALA A 88 -28.97 4.03 32.88
CA ALA A 88 -29.99 3.16 33.47
C ALA A 88 -29.48 2.17 34.56
N SER A 89 -28.16 2.13 34.82
CA SER A 89 -27.56 1.22 35.82
C SER A 89 -27.09 1.91 37.11
N ALA A 90 -27.22 3.24 37.20
CA ALA A 90 -26.75 4.02 38.35
C ALA A 90 -27.86 4.35 39.37
N GLU A 91 -29.11 4.02 39.07
CA GLU A 91 -30.24 4.15 39.99
C GLU A 91 -30.76 2.75 40.36
N GLY A 92 -30.14 2.16 41.39
CA GLY A 92 -30.53 0.90 42.01
C GLY A 92 -30.04 0.83 43.44
#